data_AF-A0A7C0XMN3-F1
#
_entry.id   AF-A0A7C0XMN3-F1
#
_cell.length_a   1.000
_cell.length_b   1.000
_cell.length_c   1.000
_cell.angle_alpha   90.00
_cell.angle_beta   90.00
_cell.angle_gamma   90.00
#
_symmetry.space_group_name_H-M   'P 1'
#
loop_
_entity.id
_entity.type
_entity.pdbx_description
1 polymer ?
#
loop_
_entity_poly.entity_id
_entity_poly.type
_entity_poly.pdbx_seq_one_letter_code
_entity_poly.pdbx_strand_id
1 'polypeptide(L)' 'EQRLAGRGRVLLRPSGTEPLVRVMVEGEDAQQVNDEADQLAAIVAAAV' A
#
# COMPACT_ATOMS: atom_id res chain seq x y z
N GLU A 1 -2.96 10.95 -1.52
CA GLU A 1 -3.84 10.74 -2.70
C GLU A 1 -3.41 11.46 -3.99
N GLN A 2 -2.62 12.55 -3.95
CA GLN A 2 -2.19 13.24 -5.18
C GLN A 2 -1.33 12.37 -6.12
N ARG A 3 -0.52 11.44 -5.60
CA ARG A 3 0.35 10.58 -6.42
C ARG A 3 -0.45 9.63 -7.34
N LEU A 4 -1.60 9.16 -6.87
CA LEU A 4 -2.51 8.33 -7.67
C LEU A 4 -3.55 9.17 -8.43
N ALA A 5 -3.74 10.44 -8.08
CA ALA A 5 -4.57 11.42 -8.80
C ALA A 5 -5.96 10.92 -9.23
N GLY A 6 -6.61 10.06 -8.42
CA GLY A 6 -7.90 9.46 -8.74
C GLY A 6 -7.86 8.27 -9.71
N ARG A 7 -6.68 7.90 -10.22
CA ARG A 7 -6.42 6.75 -11.11
C ARG A 7 -5.95 5.52 -10.33
N GLY A 8 -6.21 5.49 -9.03
CA GLY A 8 -5.74 4.45 -8.13
C GLY A 8 -6.20 4.67 -6.70
N ARG A 9 -5.97 3.67 -5.85
CA ARG A 9 -6.31 3.72 -4.42
C ARG A 9 -5.36 2.88 -3.59
N VAL A 10 -5.29 3.21 -2.30
CA VAL A 10 -4.56 2.46 -1.29
C VAL A 10 -5.56 1.82 -0.32
N LEU A 11 -5.35 0.55 0.01
CA LEU A 11 -6.11 -0.18 1.02
C LEU A 11 -5.15 -0.77 2.04
N LEU A 12 -5.35 -0.42 3.30
CA LEU A 12 -4.69 -1.04 4.45
C LEU A 12 -5.71 -1.86 5.23
N ARG A 13 -5.38 -3.11 5.53
CA ARG A 13 -6.22 -3.96 6.39
C ARG A 13 -5.36 -4.79 7.34
N PRO A 14 -5.69 -4.84 8.65
CA PRO A 14 -5.05 -5.79 9.54
C PRO A 14 -5.44 -7.23 9.15
N SER A 15 -4.55 -8.19 9.39
CA SER A 15 -4.92 -9.60 9.34
C SER A 15 -5.64 -9.97 10.64
N GLY A 16 -6.80 -10.64 10.52
CA GLY A 16 -7.60 -11.05 11.68
C GLY A 16 -7.07 -12.31 12.37
N THR A 17 -6.20 -13.06 11.70
CA THR A 17 -5.70 -14.37 12.16
C THR A 17 -4.18 -14.41 12.30
N GLU A 18 -3.48 -13.37 11.87
CA GLU A 18 -2.02 -13.30 11.88
C GLU A 18 -1.57 -11.91 12.36
N PRO A 19 -0.41 -11.79 13.02
CA PRO A 19 0.09 -10.51 13.51
C PRO A 19 0.77 -9.72 12.37
N LEU A 20 0.02 -9.40 11.30
CA LEU A 20 0.51 -8.65 10.15
C LEU A 20 -0.54 -7.70 9.59
N VAL A 21 -0.09 -6.68 8.86
CA VAL A 21 -0.92 -5.72 8.12
C VAL A 21 -0.74 -5.96 6.63
N ARG A 22 -1.84 -6.01 5.88
CA ARG A 22 -1.82 -6.14 4.42
C ARG A 22 -1.94 -4.76 3.79
N VAL A 23 -0.98 -4.44 2.92
CA VAL A 23 -0.91 -3.22 2.13
C VAL A 23 -1.25 -3.55 0.68
N MET A 24 -2.21 -2.83 0.10
CA MET A 24 -2.57 -2.99 -1.31
C MET A 24 -2.65 -1.62 -1.97
N VAL A 25 -2.05 -1.51 -3.15
CA VAL A 25 -2.09 -0.31 -4.00
C VAL A 25 -2.61 -0.74 -5.36
N GLU A 26 -3.60 0.00 -5.87
CA GLU A 26 -4.13 -0.15 -7.22
C GLU A 26 -3.82 1.11 -8.02
N GLY A 27 -3.47 0.96 -9.30
CA GLY A 27 -3.17 2.07 -10.21
C GLY A 27 -2.92 1.60 -11.63
N GLU A 28 -2.91 2.55 -12.58
CA GLU A 28 -2.70 2.27 -14.02
C GLU A 28 -1.24 1.95 -14.37
N ASP A 29 -0.28 2.58 -13.67
CA ASP A 29 1.14 2.39 -13.90
C ASP A 29 1.72 1.36 -12.92
N ALA A 30 2.14 0.21 -13.44
CA ALA A 30 2.62 -0.89 -12.62
C ALA A 30 3.91 -0.55 -11.85
N GLN A 31 4.81 0.25 -12.44
CA GLN A 31 6.05 0.64 -11.76
C GLN A 31 5.73 1.55 -10.58
N GLN A 32 4.89 2.56 -10.81
CA GLN A 32 4.43 3.45 -9.76
C GLN A 32 3.71 2.66 -8.65
N VAL A 33 2.81 1.74 -9.01
CA VAL A 33 2.07 0.93 -8.03
C VAL A 33 3.02 0.13 -7.14
N ASN A 34 4.04 -0.53 -7.74
CA ASN A 34 5.01 -1.30 -6.99
C ASN A 34 5.85 -0.41 -6.07
N ASP A 35 6.36 0.71 -6.58
CA ASP A 35 7.18 1.64 -5.79
C ASP A 35 6.40 2.19 -4.58
N GLU A 36 5.13 2.55 -4.77
CA GLU A 36 4.27 3.03 -3.69
C GLU A 36 3.94 1.92 -2.69
N ALA A 37 3.66 0.70 -3.17
CA ALA A 37 3.37 -0.45 -2.30
C ALA A 37 4.56 -0.79 -1.40
N ASP A 38 5.77 -0.81 -1.97
CA ASP A 38 7.00 -1.10 -1.23
C ASP A 38 7.31 0.00 -0.19
N GLN A 39 7.15 1.27 -0.58
CA GLN A 39 7.32 2.40 0.35
C GLN A 39 6.33 2.34 1.52
N LEU A 40 5.06 2.09 1.23
CA LEU A 40 4.03 2.00 2.27
C LEU A 40 4.24 0.79 3.17
N ALA A 41 4.60 -0.37 2.60
CA ALA A 41 4.92 -1.56 3.38
C ALA A 41 6.09 -1.32 4.33
N ALA A 42 7.15 -0.65 3.88
CA ALA A 42 8.30 -0.30 4.71
C ALA A 42 7.92 0.65 5.87
N ILE A 43 7.09 1.66 5.61
CA ILE A 43 6.61 2.59 6.64
C ILE A 43 5.76 1.85 7.68
N VAL A 44 4.85 0.99 7.24
CA VAL A 44 3.99 0.20 8.13
C VAL A 44 4.86 -0.73 8.98
N ALA A 45 5.83 -1.42 8.38
CA ALA A 45 6.73 -2.32 9.09
C ALA A 45 7.60 -1.60 10.14
N ALA A 46 7.93 -0.33 9.94
CA ALA A 46 8.68 0.47 10.91
C ALA A 46 7.80 1.01 12.06
N ALA A 47 6.47 1.03 11.88
CA ALA A 47 5.51 1.59 12.82
C ALA A 47 4.82 0.54 13.71
N VAL A 48 4.99 -0.75 13.40
CA VAL A 48 4.47 -1.90 14.18
C VAL A 48 5.59 -2.59 14.93
#